data_AF-A0A9D0AVB5-F1
#
_entry.id   AF-A0A9D0AVB5-F1
#
_cell.length_a   1.000
_cell.length_b   1.000
_cell.length_c   1.000
_cell.angle_alpha   90.00
_cell.angle_beta   90.00
_cell.angle_gamma   90.00
#
_symmetry.space_group_name_H-M   'P 1'
#
loop_
_entity.id
_entity.type
_entity.pdbx_description
1 polymer ?
#
loop_
_entity_poly.entity_id
_entity_poly.type
_entity_poly.pdbx_seq_one_letter_code
_entity_poly.pdbx_strand_id
1 'polypeptide(L)'
;MNFLSRVLIFGLLYTIMTVSVLAKECSATDTGTLEGCKDKTVKASGPRIGMFDVPEYFSTADPSFSGGEGMQDYMSVGDTQIILHTKDEVQCPENIEVVGDLKQLDLGEGKAWVVEVTEFKCL
;
A
#
# COMPACT_ATOMS: atom_id res chain seq x y z
N MET A 1 10.87 -50.63 -36.57
CA MET A 1 12.30 -50.29 -36.39
C MET A 1 12.37 -48.88 -35.85
N ASN A 2 13.05 -48.75 -34.72
CA ASN A 2 13.21 -47.56 -33.88
C ASN A 2 14.02 -46.45 -34.59
N PHE A 3 13.79 -45.18 -34.28
CA PHE A 3 14.74 -44.37 -33.46
C PHE A 3 14.22 -42.94 -33.21
N LEU A 4 14.12 -42.61 -31.91
CA LEU A 4 14.39 -41.34 -31.24
C LEU A 4 14.20 -39.99 -31.98
N SER A 5 13.36 -39.12 -31.39
CA SER A 5 13.90 -37.95 -30.66
C SER A 5 12.87 -37.33 -29.72
N ARG A 6 13.22 -37.37 -28.43
CA ARG A 6 12.65 -36.55 -27.36
C ARG A 6 13.10 -35.11 -27.56
N VAL A 7 12.18 -34.14 -27.55
CA VAL A 7 12.39 -32.86 -26.85
C VAL A 7 11.03 -32.38 -26.34
N LEU A 8 10.87 -32.51 -25.02
CA LEU A 8 9.90 -31.76 -24.22
C LEU A 8 10.24 -30.27 -24.35
N ILE A 9 9.39 -29.47 -24.98
CA ILE A 9 9.47 -28.01 -24.86
C ILE A 9 8.61 -27.62 -23.68
N PHE A 10 9.32 -27.39 -22.57
CA PHE A 10 8.86 -26.87 -21.30
C PHE A 10 8.00 -25.62 -21.48
N GLY A 11 6.86 -25.60 -20.77
CA GLY A 11 6.08 -24.40 -20.53
C GLY A 11 6.93 -23.37 -19.78
N LEU A 12 7.12 -22.21 -20.41
CA LEU A 12 7.77 -21.08 -19.80
C LEU A 12 6.69 -20.22 -19.11
N LEU A 13 6.50 -20.48 -17.82
CA LEU A 13 5.81 -19.58 -16.91
C LEU A 13 6.52 -18.22 -16.93
N TYR A 14 5.88 -17.21 -17.52
CA TYR A 14 6.22 -15.81 -17.24
C TYR A 14 5.36 -15.33 -16.06
N THR A 15 5.62 -15.88 -14.88
CA THR A 15 5.21 -15.25 -13.64
C THR A 15 6.38 -14.35 -13.24
N ILE A 16 6.30 -13.08 -13.64
CA ILE A 16 7.07 -12.03 -12.98
C ILE A 16 6.40 -11.84 -11.62
N MET A 17 6.62 -12.79 -10.72
CA MET A 17 6.51 -12.52 -9.30
C MET A 17 7.80 -11.79 -8.96
N THR A 18 7.76 -10.46 -8.98
CA THR A 18 8.70 -9.66 -8.20
C THR A 18 8.43 -9.99 -6.74
N VAL A 19 9.02 -11.09 -6.27
CA VAL A 19 9.20 -11.32 -4.85
C VAL A 19 10.16 -10.23 -4.42
N SER A 20 9.64 -9.13 -3.90
CA SER A 20 10.44 -8.12 -3.21
C SER A 20 11.06 -8.81 -2.00
N VAL A 21 12.28 -9.30 -2.23
CA VAL A 21 13.13 -9.96 -1.25
C VAL A 21 13.40 -8.98 -0.11
N LEU A 22 12.73 -9.19 1.02
CA LEU A 22 13.24 -8.91 2.36
C LEU A 22 13.85 -7.51 2.58
N ALA A 23 13.22 -6.45 2.07
CA ALA A 23 13.32 -5.16 2.75
C ALA A 23 12.61 -5.35 4.09
N LYS A 24 13.38 -5.38 5.18
CA LYS A 24 12.89 -5.54 6.55
C LYS A 24 11.66 -4.64 6.75
N GLU A 25 10.46 -5.24 6.80
CA GLU A 25 9.20 -4.51 6.94
C GLU A 25 9.34 -3.50 8.07
N CYS A 26 9.17 -2.23 7.75
CA CYS A 26 9.32 -1.18 8.73
C CYS A 26 8.00 -1.04 9.47
N SER A 27 7.99 -1.33 10.78
CA SER A 27 6.77 -1.20 11.57
C SER A 27 6.54 0.28 11.88
N ALA A 28 5.47 0.84 11.32
CA ALA A 28 5.06 2.22 11.56
C ALA A 28 4.02 2.23 12.69
N THR A 29 4.44 2.64 13.88
CA THR A 29 3.60 2.71 15.09
C THR A 29 3.28 4.14 15.52
N ASP A 30 4.04 5.12 15.03
CA ASP A 30 3.93 6.53 15.38
C ASP A 30 4.55 7.46 14.30
N THR A 31 4.37 8.76 14.43
CA THR A 31 4.91 9.78 13.51
C THR A 31 6.42 9.69 13.30
N GLY A 32 7.18 9.42 14.36
CA GLY A 32 8.64 9.34 14.29
C GLY A 32 9.09 8.12 13.48
N THR A 33 8.36 7.01 13.60
CA THR A 33 8.63 5.81 12.79
C THR A 33 8.31 6.02 11.31
N LEU A 34 7.26 6.77 10.96
CA LEU A 34 6.92 7.06 9.55
C LEU A 34 8.08 7.75 8.81
N GLU A 35 8.70 8.76 9.41
CA GLU A 35 9.86 9.43 8.83
C GLU A 35 11.05 8.47 8.62
N GLY A 36 11.32 7.60 9.60
CA GLY A 36 12.37 6.58 9.49
C GLY A 36 12.06 5.46 8.48
N CYS A 37 10.78 5.25 8.19
CA CYS A 37 10.26 4.27 7.25
C CYS A 37 10.00 4.83 5.84
N LYS A 38 10.26 6.12 5.60
CA LYS A 38 10.03 6.75 4.30
C LYS A 38 10.71 5.99 3.16
N ASP A 39 10.00 5.85 2.05
CA ASP A 39 10.41 5.16 0.82
C ASP A 39 10.75 3.67 1.03
N LYS A 40 10.11 3.03 2.02
CA LYS A 40 10.22 1.59 2.31
C LYS A 40 8.84 0.95 2.37
N THR A 41 8.82 -0.37 2.27
CA THR A 41 7.65 -1.17 2.62
C THR A 41 7.42 -1.12 4.12
N VAL A 42 6.22 -0.71 4.51
CA VAL A 42 5.80 -0.56 5.90
C VAL A 42 4.69 -1.53 6.24
N LYS A 43 4.66 -1.90 7.51
CA LYS A 43 3.52 -2.53 8.15
C LYS A 43 2.97 -1.56 9.19
N ALA A 44 1.74 -1.11 9.00
CA ALA A 44 1.10 -0.12 9.85
C ALA A 44 -0.25 -0.66 10.33
N SER A 45 -0.62 -0.33 11.57
CA SER A 45 -1.93 -0.68 12.12
C SER A 45 -2.51 0.48 12.93
N GLY A 46 -3.82 0.57 12.94
CA GLY A 46 -4.54 1.60 13.67
C GLY A 46 -6.00 1.71 13.28
N PRO A 47 -6.73 2.69 13.85
CA PRO A 47 -8.13 2.90 13.52
C PRO A 47 -8.24 3.45 12.10
N ARG A 48 -9.19 2.89 11.35
CA ARG A 48 -9.66 3.48 10.10
C ARG A 48 -10.40 4.78 10.42
N ILE A 49 -10.23 5.79 9.58
CA ILE A 49 -10.84 7.11 9.76
C ILE A 49 -11.63 7.50 8.52
N GLY A 50 -12.71 8.27 8.71
CA GLY A 50 -13.54 8.72 7.61
C GLY A 50 -12.89 9.87 6.82
N MET A 51 -13.32 10.05 5.57
CA MET A 51 -12.87 11.17 4.73
C MET A 51 -13.15 12.55 5.32
N PHE A 52 -14.12 12.65 6.25
CA PHE A 52 -14.48 13.90 6.92
C PHE A 52 -13.63 14.19 8.17
N ASP A 53 -12.83 13.21 8.61
CA ASP A 53 -11.99 13.32 9.81
C ASP A 53 -10.52 13.63 9.46
N VAL A 54 -10.18 13.68 8.16
CA VAL A 54 -8.86 14.02 7.63
C VAL A 54 -8.86 15.43 7.03
N PRO A 55 -7.67 16.07 6.87
CA PRO A 55 -7.59 17.37 6.22
C PRO A 55 -8.14 17.34 4.80
N GLU A 56 -8.90 18.37 4.41
CA GLU A 56 -9.59 18.44 3.12
C GLU A 56 -8.63 18.24 1.93
N TYR A 57 -7.41 18.76 2.02
CA TYR A 57 -6.41 18.64 0.97
C TYR A 57 -5.96 17.20 0.69
N PHE A 58 -6.22 16.23 1.58
CA PHE A 58 -5.94 14.81 1.32
C PHE A 58 -6.75 14.28 0.12
N SER A 59 -7.92 14.84 -0.15
CA SER A 59 -8.74 14.48 -1.31
C SER A 59 -7.98 14.62 -2.64
N THR A 60 -7.00 15.52 -2.72
CA THR A 60 -6.20 15.75 -3.93
C THR A 60 -5.24 14.61 -4.27
N ALA A 61 -4.96 13.72 -3.32
CA ALA A 61 -4.11 12.55 -3.53
C ALA A 61 -4.85 11.38 -4.19
N ASP A 62 -6.19 11.44 -4.31
CA ASP A 62 -6.99 10.31 -4.75
C ASP A 62 -6.56 9.89 -6.17
N PRO A 63 -6.17 8.61 -6.37
CA PRO A 63 -5.68 8.11 -7.65
C PRO A 63 -6.61 8.43 -8.82
N SER A 64 -7.93 8.44 -8.57
CA SER A 64 -8.95 8.72 -9.59
C SER A 64 -8.87 10.14 -10.16
N PHE A 65 -8.43 11.15 -9.38
CA PHE A 65 -8.23 12.51 -9.89
C PHE A 65 -7.08 12.59 -10.90
N SER A 66 -6.06 11.76 -10.73
CA SER A 66 -4.90 11.69 -11.61
C SER A 66 -5.05 10.70 -12.78
N GLY A 67 -6.23 10.07 -12.90
CA GLY A 67 -6.50 9.03 -13.91
C GLY A 67 -5.84 7.68 -13.61
N GLY A 68 -5.40 7.46 -12.37
CA GLY A 68 -4.92 6.18 -11.88
C GLY A 68 -6.06 5.23 -11.51
N GLU A 69 -5.70 3.96 -11.25
CA GLU A 69 -6.61 2.93 -10.73
C GLU A 69 -6.48 2.84 -9.20
N GLY A 70 -7.56 2.45 -8.53
CA GLY A 70 -7.60 2.23 -7.07
C GLY A 70 -8.61 3.12 -6.36
N MET A 71 -8.64 2.99 -5.04
CA MET A 71 -9.51 3.72 -4.12
C MET A 71 -8.65 4.38 -3.05
N GLN A 72 -9.13 5.52 -2.54
CA GLN A 72 -8.53 6.21 -1.41
C GLN A 72 -9.28 5.88 -0.11
N ASP A 73 -8.53 5.47 0.91
CA ASP A 73 -9.00 5.23 2.27
C ASP A 73 -8.03 5.90 3.25
N TYR A 74 -8.32 5.85 4.55
CA TYR A 74 -7.55 6.57 5.56
C TYR A 74 -7.43 5.79 6.86
N MET A 75 -6.33 6.01 7.56
CA MET A 75 -6.15 5.51 8.93
C MET A 75 -5.30 6.45 9.77
N SER A 76 -5.32 6.24 11.08
CA SER A 76 -4.38 6.88 12.00
C SER A 76 -3.28 5.92 12.43
N VAL A 77 -2.03 6.41 12.45
CA VAL A 77 -0.86 5.77 13.04
C VAL A 77 -0.37 6.66 14.17
N GLY A 78 -0.62 6.26 15.41
CA GLY A 78 -0.51 7.17 16.56
C GLY A 78 -1.40 8.41 16.36
N ASP A 79 -0.82 9.60 16.45
CA ASP A 79 -1.51 10.88 16.24
C ASP A 79 -1.48 11.36 14.78
N THR A 80 -0.94 10.56 13.85
CA THR A 80 -0.77 10.95 12.44
C THR A 80 -1.77 10.25 11.55
N GLN A 81 -2.47 11.04 10.75
CA GLN A 81 -3.40 10.56 9.74
C GLN A 81 -2.63 10.30 8.44
N ILE A 82 -2.89 9.16 7.82
CA ILE A 82 -2.24 8.75 6.57
C ILE A 82 -3.29 8.34 5.54
N ILE A 83 -2.92 8.49 4.28
CA ILE A 83 -3.71 8.08 3.12
C ILE A 83 -3.33 6.65 2.76
N LEU A 84 -4.34 5.85 2.43
CA LEU A 84 -4.21 4.49 1.94
C LEU A 84 -4.70 4.45 0.50
N HIS A 85 -3.84 4.05 -0.42
CA HIS A 85 -4.26 3.72 -1.78
C HIS A 85 -4.45 2.22 -1.87
N THR A 86 -5.71 1.77 -1.92
CA THR A 86 -6.08 0.37 -2.07
C THR A 86 -6.46 0.07 -3.51
N LYS A 87 -6.34 -1.20 -3.93
CA LYS A 87 -6.79 -1.62 -5.27
C LYS A 87 -8.30 -1.77 -5.35
N ASP A 88 -8.88 -2.32 -4.29
CA ASP A 88 -10.30 -2.62 -4.19
C ASP A 88 -10.92 -1.86 -3.01
N GLU A 89 -12.24 -1.73 -3.05
CA GLU A 89 -13.02 -1.21 -1.93
C GLU A 89 -12.97 -2.21 -0.77
N VAL A 90 -12.63 -1.72 0.43
CA VAL A 90 -12.57 -2.53 1.64
C VAL A 90 -13.59 -2.05 2.67
N GLN A 91 -14.35 -2.99 3.22
CA GLN A 91 -15.39 -2.75 4.22
C GLN A 91 -14.94 -3.31 5.58
N CYS A 92 -14.12 -2.55 6.31
CA CYS A 92 -13.76 -2.85 7.71
C CYS A 92 -14.32 -1.78 8.66
N PRO A 93 -14.90 -2.19 9.81
CA PRO A 93 -15.64 -1.26 10.68
C PRO A 93 -14.77 -0.45 11.65
N GLU A 94 -13.57 -0.92 12.03
CA GLU A 94 -12.79 -0.29 13.11
C GLU A 94 -11.29 -0.24 12.82
N ASN A 95 -10.54 -1.24 13.30
CA ASN A 95 -9.09 -1.28 13.22
C ASN A 95 -8.65 -2.06 11.99
N ILE A 96 -7.59 -1.57 11.37
CA ILE A 96 -7.03 -2.17 10.17
C ILE A 96 -5.52 -2.29 10.30
N GLU A 97 -4.97 -3.27 9.61
CA GLU A 97 -3.54 -3.47 9.41
C GLU A 97 -3.27 -3.49 7.91
N VAL A 98 -2.31 -2.69 7.49
CA VAL A 98 -1.90 -2.58 6.09
C VAL A 98 -0.42 -2.86 5.94
N VAL A 99 -0.08 -3.50 4.83
CA VAL A 99 1.29 -3.58 4.32
C VAL A 99 1.32 -2.88 2.98
N GLY A 100 2.34 -2.07 2.73
CA GLY A 100 2.47 -1.33 1.49
C GLY A 100 3.68 -0.43 1.44
N ASP A 101 3.90 0.24 0.32
CA ASP A 101 5.03 1.15 0.15
C ASP A 101 4.68 2.54 0.68
N LEU A 102 5.44 3.04 1.65
CA LEU A 102 5.23 4.36 2.26
C LEU A 102 5.95 5.45 1.46
N LYS A 103 5.19 6.46 1.07
CA LYS A 103 5.68 7.67 0.40
C LYS A 103 5.15 8.91 1.13
N GLN A 104 5.83 10.03 0.91
CA GLN A 104 5.35 11.34 1.34
C GLN A 104 5.06 12.18 0.11
N LEU A 105 3.80 12.53 -0.10
CA LEU A 105 3.37 13.38 -1.21
C LEU A 105 3.29 14.83 -0.76
N ASP A 106 3.69 15.75 -1.65
CA ASP A 106 3.43 17.17 -1.52
C ASP A 106 2.17 17.49 -2.32
N LEU A 107 1.12 17.90 -1.63
CA LEU A 107 -0.21 18.17 -2.18
C LEU A 107 -0.45 19.68 -2.37
N GLY A 108 0.60 20.50 -2.32
CA GLY A 108 0.55 21.95 -2.46
C GLY A 108 0.13 22.68 -1.19
N GLU A 109 -0.97 22.26 -0.56
CA GLU A 109 -1.45 22.82 0.72
C GLU A 109 -0.79 22.17 1.95
N GLY A 110 -0.20 20.99 1.77
CA GLY A 110 0.44 20.24 2.84
C GLY A 110 1.11 18.97 2.33
N LYS A 111 1.79 18.28 3.25
CA LYS A 111 2.39 16.97 2.97
C LYS A 111 1.52 15.87 3.57
N ALA A 112 1.32 14.80 2.82
CA ALA A 112 0.59 13.63 3.27
C ALA A 112 1.47 12.39 3.21
N TRP A 113 1.35 11.54 4.21
CA TRP A 113 1.86 10.18 4.13
C TRP A 113 0.88 9.33 3.36
N VAL A 114 1.39 8.55 2.41
CA VAL A 114 0.60 7.68 1.55
C VAL A 114 1.20 6.30 1.58
N VAL A 115 0.37 5.29 1.83
CA VAL A 115 0.74 3.89 1.71
C VAL A 115 0.06 3.33 0.47
N GLU A 116 0.86 2.89 -0.51
CA GLU A 116 0.39 2.08 -1.62
C GLU A 116 0.19 0.64 -1.12
N VAL A 117 -1.05 0.30 -0.78
CA VAL A 117 -1.39 -0.92 -0.04
C VAL A 117 -1.26 -2.15 -0.93
N THR A 118 -0.48 -3.13 -0.48
CA THR A 118 -0.32 -4.45 -1.09
C THR A 118 -1.04 -5.53 -0.32
N GLU A 119 -1.17 -5.39 1.01
CA GLU A 119 -1.96 -6.28 1.86
C GLU A 119 -2.83 -5.46 2.82
N PHE A 120 -4.08 -5.88 2.97
CA PHE A 120 -5.05 -5.23 3.85
C PHE A 120 -5.71 -6.29 4.74
N LYS A 121 -5.81 -6.00 6.04
CA LYS A 121 -6.45 -6.88 7.02
C LYS A 121 -7.34 -6.09 7.97
N CYS A 122 -8.60 -6.53 8.14
CA CYS A 122 -9.42 -6.08 9.27
C CYS A 122 -8.93 -6.77 10.56
N LEU A 123 -8.86 -6.03 11.66
CA LEU A 123 -8.50 -6.54 12.99
C LEU A 123 -9.72 -6.74 13.89
#